data_AF-A0A7S2UVI7-F1
#
_entry.id   AF-A0A7S2UVI7-F1
#
_cell.length_a   1.000
_cell.length_b   1.000
_cell.length_c   1.000
_cell.angle_alpha   90.00
_cell.angle_beta   90.00
_cell.angle_gamma   90.00
#
_symmetry.space_group_name_H-M   'P 1'
#
loop_
_entity.id
_entity.type
_entity.pdbx_description
1 polymer ?
#
loop_
_entity_poly.entity_id
_entity_poly.type
_entity_poly.pdbx_seq_one_letter_code
_entity_poly.pdbx_strand_id
1 'polypeptide(L)'
;NENGDGGLLGDKKSLDPLVKGENAPSTLNLVIQPGNGGPVEDWVNCERIYQAEPASTMVIVNGALDKVRDGYYPGVFFPKLAATVDRFYKKFESAFYLKPITDKGVYGWLYRVYPEPWQVVLQTVEDDENGSRYVKDEVVSTSMDRPSYTEAVKVLLQESIAS
;
A
#
# COMPACT_ATOMS: atom_id res chain seq x y z
N ASN A 1 -16.65 -39.58 3.66
CA ASN A 1 -16.81 -39.07 5.03
C ASN A 1 -17.46 -37.71 5.01
N GLU A 2 -18.79 -37.74 5.15
CA GLU A 2 -19.73 -36.62 5.16
C GLU A 2 -19.81 -35.95 6.55
N ASN A 3 -18.67 -35.66 7.17
CA ASN A 3 -18.66 -34.89 8.42
C ASN A 3 -18.28 -33.46 8.09
N GLY A 4 -19.31 -32.60 8.10
CA GLY A 4 -19.31 -31.17 7.79
C GLY A 4 -18.55 -30.30 8.79
N ASP A 5 -17.32 -30.68 9.11
CA ASP A 5 -16.39 -29.85 9.86
C ASP A 5 -15.47 -29.12 8.86
N GLY A 6 -15.72 -27.82 8.66
CA GLY A 6 -14.83 -26.90 7.94
C GLY A 6 -13.75 -26.30 8.84
N GLY A 7 -13.54 -26.87 10.04
CA GLY A 7 -12.73 -26.32 11.11
C GLY A 7 -13.59 -25.60 12.16
N LEU A 8 -12.93 -25.07 13.20
CA LEU A 8 -13.51 -24.55 14.45
C LEU A 8 -14.70 -23.58 14.28
N LEU A 9 -14.85 -22.93 13.11
CA LEU A 9 -15.94 -21.99 12.79
C LEU A 9 -16.44 -22.09 11.33
N GLY A 10 -16.09 -23.15 10.58
CA GLY A 10 -16.35 -23.22 9.14
C GLY A 10 -17.49 -24.17 8.74
N ASP A 11 -18.53 -23.67 8.07
CA ASP A 11 -19.52 -24.51 7.40
C ASP A 11 -19.12 -24.75 5.94
N LYS A 12 -18.85 -26.01 5.58
CA LYS A 12 -18.52 -26.42 4.20
C LYS A 12 -19.63 -26.11 3.19
N LYS A 13 -20.89 -25.98 3.63
CA LYS A 13 -22.00 -25.59 2.75
C LYS A 13 -21.96 -24.11 2.34
N SER A 14 -21.17 -23.30 3.04
CA SER A 14 -20.95 -21.89 2.70
C SER A 14 -19.80 -21.69 1.70
N LEU A 15 -19.17 -22.78 1.23
CA LEU A 15 -18.12 -22.70 0.22
C LEU A 15 -18.75 -22.68 -1.18
N ASP A 16 -18.43 -21.65 -1.96
CA ASP A 16 -18.75 -21.64 -3.38
C ASP A 16 -17.96 -22.74 -4.12
N PRO A 17 -18.59 -23.50 -5.02
CA PRO A 17 -17.88 -24.50 -5.80
C PRO A 17 -16.94 -23.82 -6.80
N LEU A 18 -15.71 -24.33 -6.93
CA LEU A 18 -14.78 -23.89 -7.96
C LEU A 18 -15.12 -24.59 -9.28
N VAL A 19 -15.65 -23.84 -10.23
CA VAL A 19 -16.06 -24.29 -11.57
C VAL A 19 -15.10 -23.72 -12.61
N LYS A 20 -14.42 -24.62 -13.32
CA LYS A 20 -13.45 -24.27 -14.36
C LYS A 20 -14.13 -23.51 -15.50
N GLY A 21 -13.62 -22.31 -15.80
CA GLY A 21 -14.15 -21.42 -16.83
C GLY A 21 -15.25 -20.46 -16.35
N GLU A 22 -15.67 -20.55 -15.09
CA GLU A 22 -16.69 -19.67 -14.51
C GLU A 22 -16.10 -18.80 -13.40
N ASN A 23 -15.62 -19.41 -12.30
CA ASN A 23 -14.97 -18.72 -11.18
C ASN A 23 -13.56 -19.28 -10.87
N ALA A 24 -13.06 -20.17 -11.73
CA ALA A 24 -11.70 -20.69 -11.70
C ALA A 24 -11.11 -20.72 -13.13
N PRO A 25 -9.95 -20.08 -13.38
CA PRO A 25 -9.14 -19.33 -12.42
C PRO A 25 -9.81 -18.01 -11.99
N SER A 26 -9.32 -17.42 -10.90
CA SER A 26 -9.84 -16.14 -10.42
C SER A 26 -9.60 -15.03 -11.45
N THR A 27 -10.51 -14.07 -11.57
CA THR A 27 -10.28 -12.86 -12.38
C THR A 27 -9.60 -11.75 -11.57
N LEU A 28 -9.69 -11.83 -10.24
CA LEU A 28 -9.14 -10.89 -9.27
C LEU A 28 -8.52 -11.64 -8.09
N ASN A 29 -7.28 -11.28 -7.75
CA ASN A 29 -6.60 -11.72 -6.54
C ASN A 29 -6.47 -10.52 -5.59
N LEU A 30 -7.19 -10.56 -4.48
CA LEU A 30 -7.10 -9.55 -3.43
C LEU A 30 -6.17 -10.05 -2.32
N VAL A 31 -5.04 -9.37 -2.12
CA VAL A 31 -4.05 -9.73 -1.10
C VAL A 31 -4.01 -8.65 -0.03
N ILE A 32 -4.33 -9.02 1.21
CA ILE A 32 -4.46 -8.07 2.32
C ILE A 32 -3.25 -8.21 3.25
N GLN A 33 -2.54 -7.10 3.47
CA GLN A 33 -1.40 -7.00 4.38
C GLN A 33 -0.32 -8.10 4.24
N PRO A 34 0.17 -8.42 3.03
CA PRO A 34 1.28 -9.37 2.90
C PRO A 34 2.51 -8.85 3.65
N GLY A 35 3.13 -9.68 4.49
CA GLY A 35 4.44 -9.45 5.12
C GLY A 35 4.58 -8.30 6.13
N ASN A 36 3.64 -7.35 6.20
CA ASN A 36 3.70 -6.26 7.18
C ASN A 36 3.08 -6.68 8.52
N GLY A 37 3.88 -7.37 9.35
CA GLY A 37 3.43 -8.02 10.59
C GLY A 37 3.30 -9.55 10.47
N GLY A 38 3.54 -10.09 9.27
CA GLY A 38 3.56 -11.51 8.94
C GLY A 38 4.89 -11.97 8.33
N PRO A 39 4.97 -13.21 7.82
CA PRO A 39 6.18 -13.76 7.21
C PRO A 39 6.56 -13.08 5.89
N VAL A 40 7.86 -12.93 5.63
CA VAL A 40 8.39 -12.34 4.37
C VAL A 40 7.98 -13.16 3.14
N GLU A 41 7.73 -14.45 3.34
CA GLU A 41 7.24 -15.40 2.36
C GLU A 41 5.93 -14.97 1.69
N ASP A 42 5.08 -14.19 2.38
CA ASP A 42 3.83 -13.69 1.82
C ASP A 42 4.06 -12.81 0.59
N TRP A 43 5.10 -11.96 0.63
CA TRP A 43 5.48 -11.17 -0.53
C TRP A 43 6.01 -12.05 -1.67
N VAL A 44 6.83 -13.06 -1.36
CA VAL A 44 7.31 -13.99 -2.39
C VAL A 44 6.15 -14.77 -3.03
N ASN A 45 5.14 -15.13 -2.24
CA ASN A 45 3.96 -15.84 -2.72
C ASN A 45 3.06 -14.98 -3.62
N CYS A 46 3.02 -13.66 -3.42
CA CYS A 46 2.29 -12.76 -4.34
C CYS A 46 2.77 -12.94 -5.78
N GLU A 47 4.09 -12.97 -6.00
CA GLU A 47 4.61 -13.18 -7.35
C GLU A 47 4.23 -14.57 -7.89
N ARG A 48 4.29 -15.61 -7.05
CA ARG A 48 3.94 -16.98 -7.47
C ARG A 48 2.48 -17.08 -7.90
N ILE A 49 1.57 -16.41 -7.18
CA ILE A 49 0.16 -16.33 -7.54
C ILE A 49 0.02 -15.64 -8.91
N TYR A 50 0.71 -14.52 -9.12
CA TYR A 50 0.70 -13.82 -10.41
C TYR A 50 1.28 -14.66 -11.56
N GLN A 51 2.35 -15.40 -11.33
CA GLN A 51 2.95 -16.28 -12.35
C GLN A 51 2.06 -17.49 -12.67
N ALA A 52 1.33 -18.01 -11.68
CA ALA A 52 0.39 -19.10 -11.87
C ALA A 52 -0.83 -18.66 -12.71
N GLU A 53 -1.25 -17.41 -12.56
CA GLU A 53 -2.38 -16.85 -13.32
C GLU A 53 -2.13 -15.40 -13.76
N PRO A 54 -1.36 -15.18 -14.85
CA PRO A 54 -0.99 -13.84 -15.30
C PRO A 54 -2.17 -12.99 -15.81
N ALA A 55 -3.30 -13.63 -16.14
CA ALA A 55 -4.50 -12.97 -16.62
C ALA A 55 -5.34 -12.37 -15.48
N SER A 56 -5.16 -12.81 -14.23
CA SER A 56 -5.86 -12.23 -13.08
C SER A 56 -5.29 -10.87 -12.73
N THR A 57 -6.18 -9.92 -12.42
CA THR A 57 -5.75 -8.67 -11.79
C THR A 57 -5.35 -8.94 -10.35
N MET A 58 -4.24 -8.38 -9.89
CA MET A 58 -3.86 -8.44 -8.47
C MET A 58 -3.99 -7.07 -7.81
N VAL A 59 -4.71 -7.02 -6.69
CA VAL A 59 -4.85 -5.84 -5.85
C VAL A 59 -4.24 -6.15 -4.50
N ILE A 60 -3.23 -5.37 -4.10
CA ILE A 60 -2.59 -5.49 -2.79
C ILE A 60 -3.05 -4.33 -1.92
N VAL A 61 -3.70 -4.64 -0.80
CA VAL A 61 -4.15 -3.67 0.18
C VAL A 61 -3.21 -3.69 1.37
N ASN A 62 -2.73 -2.52 1.80
CA ASN A 62 -1.87 -2.36 2.98
C ASN A 62 -0.61 -3.25 2.99
N GLY A 63 -0.06 -3.57 1.81
CA GLY A 63 1.11 -4.46 1.70
C GLY A 63 2.47 -3.83 2.02
N ALA A 64 2.49 -2.60 2.53
CA ALA A 64 3.71 -1.84 2.86
C ALA A 64 4.79 -1.90 1.74
N LEU A 65 4.36 -1.80 0.48
CA LEU A 65 5.23 -2.04 -0.69
C LEU A 65 6.45 -1.12 -0.75
N ASP A 66 6.39 0.06 -0.12
CA ASP A 66 7.55 0.94 0.07
C ASP A 66 8.73 0.19 0.73
N LYS A 67 8.48 -0.61 1.76
CA LYS A 67 9.55 -1.39 2.42
C LYS A 67 10.19 -2.36 1.45
N VAL A 68 9.39 -2.99 0.60
CA VAL A 68 9.86 -3.98 -0.38
C VAL A 68 10.61 -3.29 -1.53
N ARG A 69 10.12 -2.14 -1.99
CA ARG A 69 10.66 -1.40 -3.14
C ARG A 69 11.89 -0.56 -2.82
N ASP A 70 11.94 0.01 -1.62
CA ASP A 70 12.93 1.02 -1.24
C ASP A 70 14.13 0.40 -0.47
N GLY A 71 14.26 -0.93 -0.50
CA GLY A 71 15.43 -1.63 0.03
C GLY A 71 15.47 -1.79 1.55
N TYR A 72 14.33 -1.70 2.25
CA TYR A 72 14.24 -1.96 3.69
C TYR A 72 14.75 -3.36 4.07
N TYR A 73 14.55 -4.34 3.18
CA TYR A 73 15.05 -5.71 3.34
C TYR A 73 16.37 -5.89 2.59
N PRO A 74 17.51 -6.08 3.27
CA PRO A 74 18.80 -6.24 2.60
C PRO A 74 18.84 -7.53 1.79
N GLY A 75 19.19 -7.42 0.50
CA GLY A 75 19.18 -8.57 -0.42
C GLY A 75 20.12 -9.72 -0.04
N VAL A 76 21.20 -9.46 0.70
CA VAL A 76 22.10 -10.49 1.22
C VAL A 76 21.37 -11.45 2.18
N PHE A 77 20.42 -10.94 2.96
CA PHE A 77 19.64 -11.74 3.92
C PHE A 77 18.32 -12.23 3.32
N PHE A 78 17.76 -11.50 2.34
CA PHE A 78 16.47 -11.82 1.72
C PHE A 78 16.58 -11.94 0.19
N PRO A 79 17.43 -12.83 -0.35
CA PRO A 79 17.71 -12.89 -1.79
C PRO A 79 16.47 -13.24 -2.62
N LYS A 80 15.58 -14.08 -2.08
CA LYS A 80 14.33 -14.44 -2.76
C LYS A 80 13.39 -13.25 -2.91
N LEU A 81 13.24 -12.43 -1.85
CA LEU A 81 12.43 -11.21 -1.87
C LEU A 81 13.08 -10.13 -2.73
N ALA A 82 14.38 -9.87 -2.55
CA ALA A 82 15.08 -8.85 -3.34
C ALA A 82 14.93 -9.11 -4.85
N ALA A 83 14.98 -10.39 -5.25
CA ALA A 83 14.83 -10.75 -6.63
C ALA A 83 13.39 -10.49 -7.17
N THR A 84 12.34 -10.43 -6.33
CA THR A 84 10.96 -10.09 -6.75
C THR A 84 10.80 -8.60 -7.07
N VAL A 85 11.65 -7.73 -6.53
CA VAL A 85 11.43 -6.27 -6.53
C VAL A 85 11.32 -5.73 -7.96
N ASP A 86 12.34 -5.95 -8.79
CA ASP A 86 12.38 -5.40 -10.16
C ASP A 86 11.44 -6.14 -11.11
N ARG A 87 11.31 -7.46 -10.95
CA ARG A 87 10.53 -8.30 -11.86
C ARG A 87 9.02 -8.22 -11.61
N PHE A 88 8.59 -7.87 -10.39
CA PHE A 88 7.20 -7.92 -9.97
C PHE A 88 6.77 -6.63 -9.25
N TYR A 89 7.36 -6.29 -8.11
CA TYR A 89 6.82 -5.22 -7.26
C TYR A 89 6.92 -3.82 -7.84
N LYS A 90 7.96 -3.50 -8.62
CA LYS A 90 8.08 -2.20 -9.30
C LYS A 90 7.03 -1.98 -10.40
N LYS A 91 6.29 -3.01 -10.82
CA LYS A 91 5.26 -2.92 -11.86
C LYS A 91 3.87 -2.53 -11.33
N PHE A 92 3.66 -2.54 -10.01
CA PHE A 92 2.36 -2.17 -9.43
C PHE A 92 2.14 -0.66 -9.48
N GLU A 93 0.96 -0.25 -9.95
CA GLU A 93 0.49 1.13 -9.85
C GLU A 93 -0.15 1.39 -8.49
N SER A 94 0.15 2.55 -7.90
CA SER A 94 -0.49 2.98 -6.65
C SER A 94 -1.89 3.53 -6.94
N ALA A 95 -2.92 2.72 -6.72
CA ALA A 95 -4.33 3.13 -6.89
C ALA A 95 -4.80 4.09 -5.79
N PHE A 96 -4.51 3.76 -4.53
CA PHE A 96 -4.75 4.63 -3.39
C PHE A 96 -3.48 4.63 -2.53
N TYR A 97 -2.98 5.81 -2.22
CA TYR A 97 -1.79 5.98 -1.39
C TYR A 97 -2.03 7.07 -0.36
N LEU A 98 -1.76 6.74 0.90
CA LEU A 98 -1.82 7.67 2.01
C LEU A 98 -0.68 7.32 2.97
N LYS A 99 0.29 8.22 3.10
CA LYS A 99 1.41 8.06 4.01
C LYS A 99 1.59 9.31 4.87
N PRO A 100 1.54 9.19 6.20
CA PRO A 100 1.82 10.32 7.08
C PRO A 100 3.29 10.71 6.95
N ILE A 101 3.54 12.01 7.04
CA ILE A 101 4.86 12.62 7.15
C ILE A 101 4.92 13.30 8.50
N THR A 102 5.89 12.90 9.32
CA THR A 102 6.20 13.55 10.59
C THR A 102 7.71 13.55 10.72
N ASP A 103 8.33 14.64 10.30
CA ASP A 103 9.79 14.79 10.31
C ASP A 103 10.15 16.26 10.43
N LYS A 104 11.30 16.56 11.07
CA LYS A 104 11.83 17.93 11.22
C LYS A 104 10.83 18.98 11.73
N GLY A 105 9.83 18.55 12.52
CA GLY A 105 8.81 19.43 13.09
C GLY A 105 7.66 19.81 12.15
N VAL A 106 7.62 19.27 10.92
CA VAL A 106 6.48 19.42 10.01
C VAL A 106 5.60 18.18 10.01
N TYR A 107 4.30 18.39 9.81
CA TYR A 107 3.28 17.36 9.75
C TYR A 107 2.57 17.44 8.41
N GLY A 108 2.27 16.29 7.82
CA GLY A 108 1.75 16.26 6.46
C GLY A 108 1.34 14.87 5.99
N TRP A 109 0.88 14.83 4.74
CA TRP A 109 0.59 13.59 4.03
C TRP A 109 1.26 13.58 2.67
N LEU A 110 1.80 12.43 2.28
CA LEU A 110 1.96 12.07 0.87
C LEU A 110 0.73 11.28 0.45
N TYR A 111 -0.02 11.82 -0.50
CA TYR A 111 -1.35 11.32 -0.86
C TYR A 111 -1.50 11.17 -2.37
N ARG A 112 -2.28 10.17 -2.79
CA ARG A 112 -2.74 10.01 -4.18
C ARG A 112 -3.97 9.11 -4.27
N VAL A 113 -4.90 9.48 -5.15
CA VAL A 113 -5.94 8.62 -5.73
C VAL A 113 -5.70 8.54 -7.23
N TYR A 114 -5.46 7.36 -7.79
CA TYR A 114 -5.27 7.21 -9.24
C TYR A 114 -6.57 7.59 -9.99
N PRO A 115 -6.51 8.31 -11.13
CA PRO A 115 -5.31 8.71 -11.88
C PRO A 115 -4.75 10.10 -11.52
N GLU A 116 -5.19 10.70 -10.42
CA GLU A 116 -4.80 12.05 -10.03
C GLU A 116 -3.28 12.14 -9.73
N PRO A 117 -2.70 13.35 -9.84
CA PRO A 117 -1.32 13.60 -9.44
C PRO A 117 -1.08 13.24 -7.97
N TRP A 118 0.18 12.97 -7.63
CA TRP A 118 0.63 12.92 -6.25
C TRP A 118 0.48 14.29 -5.60
N GLN A 119 0.05 14.31 -4.34
CA GLN A 119 -0.12 15.51 -3.55
C GLN A 119 0.72 15.43 -2.27
N VAL A 120 1.39 16.53 -1.95
CA VAL A 120 1.97 16.74 -0.62
C VAL A 120 1.04 17.70 0.12
N VAL A 121 0.50 17.26 1.25
CA VAL A 121 -0.44 18.01 2.07
C VAL A 121 0.27 18.44 3.34
N LEU A 122 0.28 19.74 3.64
CA LEU A 122 0.76 20.30 4.90
C LEU A 122 -0.38 20.32 5.92
N GLN A 123 -0.07 19.90 7.15
CA GLN A 123 -0.98 20.02 8.29
C GLN A 123 -0.49 21.13 9.22
N THR A 124 -1.31 22.15 9.44
CA THR A 124 -1.07 23.21 10.43
C THR A 124 -2.16 23.17 11.51
N VAL A 125 -1.81 23.64 12.71
CA VAL A 125 -2.77 23.79 13.81
C VAL A 125 -3.21 25.25 13.85
N GLU A 126 -4.51 25.49 13.71
CA GLU A 126 -5.13 26.80 13.80
C GLU A 126 -6.14 26.82 14.95
N ASP A 127 -6.43 28.01 15.50
CA ASP A 127 -7.48 28.22 16.49
C ASP A 127 -8.71 28.83 15.78
N ASP A 128 -9.91 28.33 16.09
CA ASP A 128 -11.16 28.96 15.63
C ASP A 128 -11.48 30.24 16.43
N GLU A 129 -12.54 30.94 16.02
CA GLU A 129 -13.00 32.17 16.71
C GLU A 129 -13.34 31.97 18.20
N ASN A 130 -13.59 30.72 18.61
CA ASN A 130 -13.91 30.33 19.99
C ASN A 130 -12.67 29.83 20.76
N GLY A 131 -11.47 29.86 20.16
CA GLY A 131 -10.23 29.34 20.73
C GLY A 131 -10.12 27.82 20.73
N SER A 132 -10.94 27.11 19.94
CA SER A 132 -10.83 25.67 19.73
C SER A 132 -9.81 25.35 18.65
N ARG A 133 -8.87 24.44 18.95
CA ARG A 133 -7.85 24.00 18.00
C ARG A 133 -8.41 23.05 16.95
N TYR A 134 -8.05 23.27 15.70
CA TYR A 134 -8.29 22.33 14.60
C TYR A 134 -7.03 22.18 13.73
N VAL A 135 -7.01 21.09 12.94
CA VAL A 135 -5.97 20.86 11.94
C VAL A 135 -6.49 21.34 10.59
N LYS A 136 -5.72 22.21 9.94
CA LYS A 136 -5.95 22.61 8.56
C LYS A 136 -5.03 21.81 7.66
N ASP A 137 -5.62 21.23 6.62
CA ASP A 137 -4.90 20.50 5.58
C ASP A 137 -4.82 21.38 4.32
N GLU A 138 -3.61 21.60 3.81
CA GLU A 138 -3.37 22.41 2.61
C GLU A 138 -2.50 21.64 1.61
N VAL A 139 -2.96 21.53 0.35
CA VAL A 139 -2.15 20.92 -0.72
C VAL A 139 -1.08 21.92 -1.14
N VAL A 140 0.16 21.63 -0.79
CA VAL A 140 1.30 22.52 -1.01
C VAL A 140 2.16 22.16 -2.22
N SER A 141 2.00 20.94 -2.76
CA SER A 141 2.66 20.52 -3.98
C SER A 141 1.88 19.43 -4.69
N THR A 142 1.96 19.42 -6.02
CA THR A 142 1.42 18.37 -6.87
C THR A 142 2.45 17.92 -7.91
N SER A 143 2.48 16.63 -8.23
CA SER A 143 3.42 16.06 -9.19
C SER A 143 2.84 14.83 -9.88
N MET A 144 3.15 14.62 -11.17
CA MET A 144 2.78 13.40 -11.88
C MET A 144 3.60 12.20 -11.40
N ASP A 145 4.88 12.44 -11.07
CA ASP A 145 5.76 11.44 -10.51
C ASP A 145 5.68 11.45 -8.99
N ARG A 146 5.86 10.27 -8.39
CA ARG A 146 5.87 10.13 -6.93
C ARG A 146 7.07 10.86 -6.33
N PRO A 147 6.88 11.85 -5.45
CA PRO A 147 7.99 12.43 -4.72
C PRO A 147 8.54 11.43 -3.71
N SER A 148 9.87 11.45 -3.53
CA SER A 148 10.52 10.75 -2.42
C SER A 148 10.09 11.36 -1.08
N TYR A 149 10.27 10.60 0.00
CA TYR A 149 9.97 11.09 1.35
C TYR A 149 10.75 12.37 1.68
N THR A 150 12.04 12.43 1.30
CA THR A 150 12.89 13.60 1.53
C THR A 150 12.45 14.82 0.73
N GLU A 151 11.99 14.65 -0.52
CA GLU A 151 11.43 15.75 -1.31
C GLU A 151 10.14 16.27 -0.71
N ALA A 152 9.24 15.38 -0.29
CA ALA A 152 7.99 15.77 0.37
C ALA A 152 8.26 16.55 1.68
N VAL A 153 9.17 16.08 2.52
CA VAL A 153 9.58 16.81 3.75
C VAL A 153 10.18 18.18 3.42
N LYS A 154 10.98 18.29 2.34
CA LYS A 154 11.56 19.57 1.93
C LYS A 154 10.49 20.58 1.53
N VAL A 155 9.50 20.16 0.75
CA VAL A 155 8.36 21.01 0.35
C VAL A 155 7.61 21.50 1.59
N LEU A 156 7.27 20.59 2.52
CA LEU A 156 6.58 20.96 3.75
C LEU A 156 7.34 22.02 4.57
N LEU A 157 8.66 21.86 4.70
CA LEU A 157 9.51 22.83 5.41
C LEU A 157 9.55 24.20 4.73
N GLN A 158 9.56 24.25 3.40
CA GLN A 158 9.60 25.52 2.67
C GLN A 158 8.30 26.31 2.88
N GLU A 159 7.17 25.62 2.84
CA GLU A 159 5.84 26.23 2.96
C GLU A 159 5.51 26.58 4.41
N SER A 160 5.95 25.77 5.38
CA SER A 160 5.75 26.08 6.81
C SER A 160 6.51 27.32 7.28
N ILE A 161 7.58 27.72 6.58
CA ILE A 161 8.36 28.93 6.89
C ILE A 161 7.75 30.16 6.19
N ALA A 162 7.07 29.96 5.06
CA ALA A 162 6.42 31.03 4.31
C ALA A 162 5.06 31.45 4.88
N SER A 163 4.46 30.60 5.72
CA SER A 163 3.19 30.80 6.43
C SER A 163 3.38 31.55 7.74
#